data_AF-A0A2I0IAF8-F1
#
_entry.id   AF-A0A2I0IAF8-F1
#
_cell.length_a   1.000
_cell.length_b   1.000
_cell.length_c   1.000
_cell.angle_alpha   90.00
_cell.angle_beta   90.00
_cell.angle_gamma   90.00
#
_symmetry.space_group_name_H-M   'P 1'
#
loop_
_entity.id
_entity.type
_entity.pdbx_description
1 polymer ?
#
loop_
_entity_poly.entity_id
_entity_poly.type
_entity_poly.pdbx_seq_one_letter_code
_entity_poly.pdbx_strand_id
1 'polypeptide(L)'
;MNEPRCPSDPSGDILQEWIEEMAVYVKSVDPKHLVEIGLEGFYGPSTPNRVQFNPNTYAQQVGTDFIRNHLVLGVDFASVHIYADSWISQEISDAHLPFIISWMEAHIEDAQKYLNMPVLFSEFGVSTKDPGYNSTFRDTLFKTVYRTLLNSTKKGGSGGGSLLWQLFPDGTDYMDDGYALVLSRSPSTSNIISLHSTRVAIFNSLCTWNCHWGCKKQHPLEAFLSTDDA
;
A
#
# COMPACT_ATOMS: atom_id res chain seq x y z
N MET A 1 7.68 12.60 3.62
CA MET A 1 6.80 13.41 4.50
C MET A 1 5.54 12.58 4.70
N ASN A 2 5.01 12.46 5.92
CA ASN A 2 3.77 11.68 6.09
C ASN A 2 2.58 12.43 5.48
N GLU A 3 1.87 11.78 4.56
CA GLU A 3 0.60 12.24 3.98
C GLU A 3 0.59 13.73 3.57
N PRO A 4 1.53 14.18 2.71
CA PRO A 4 1.57 15.57 2.30
C PRO A 4 0.31 15.92 1.50
N ARG A 5 -0.32 17.03 1.86
CA ARG A 5 -1.46 17.61 1.16
C ARG A 5 -1.21 19.10 0.95
N CYS A 6 -1.55 19.60 -0.23
CA CYS A 6 -1.51 21.03 -0.59
C CYS A 6 -2.88 21.52 -1.11
N PRO A 7 -3.91 21.66 -0.25
CA PRO A 7 -5.25 22.08 -0.69
C PRO A 7 -5.32 23.48 -1.28
N SER A 8 -4.31 24.32 -1.00
CA SER A 8 -4.19 25.66 -1.59
C SER A 8 -3.82 25.64 -3.08
N ASP A 9 -3.29 24.52 -3.59
CA ASP A 9 -2.97 24.35 -5.01
C ASP A 9 -3.41 22.97 -5.54
N PRO A 10 -4.68 22.83 -5.95
CA PRO A 10 -5.20 21.61 -6.57
C PRO A 10 -4.55 21.23 -7.90
N SER A 11 -3.77 22.11 -8.54
CA SER A 11 -3.01 21.73 -9.75
C SER A 11 -1.88 20.74 -9.43
N GLY A 12 -1.40 20.77 -8.18
CA GLY A 12 -0.30 19.97 -7.67
C GLY A 12 1.09 20.49 -8.03
N ASP A 13 1.20 21.68 -8.61
CA ASP A 13 2.48 22.27 -9.03
C ASP A 13 3.36 22.62 -7.83
N ILE A 14 2.81 23.24 -6.78
CA ILE A 14 3.57 23.58 -5.57
C ILE A 14 4.18 22.34 -4.91
N LEU A 15 3.36 21.28 -4.74
CA LEU A 15 3.85 20.05 -4.12
C LEU A 15 4.85 19.33 -5.04
N GLN A 16 4.61 19.33 -6.36
CA GLN A 16 5.55 18.76 -7.32
C GLN A 16 6.92 19.42 -7.26
N GLU A 17 6.99 20.76 -7.32
CA GLU A 17 8.26 21.51 -7.25
C GLU A 17 9.01 21.20 -5.95
N TRP A 18 8.29 21.13 -4.82
CA TRP A 18 8.88 20.76 -3.54
C TRP A 18 9.45 19.33 -3.54
N ILE A 19 8.74 18.36 -4.14
CA ILE A 19 9.22 16.97 -4.25
C ILE A 19 10.48 16.92 -5.12
N GLU A 20 10.50 17.62 -6.25
CA GLU A 20 11.65 17.70 -7.17
C GLU A 20 12.90 18.26 -6.48
N GLU A 21 12.75 19.34 -5.71
CA GLU A 21 13.85 19.93 -4.95
C GLU A 21 14.35 18.97 -3.84
N MET A 22 13.42 18.46 -3.02
CA MET A 22 13.79 17.73 -1.81
C MET A 22 14.29 16.32 -2.09
N ALA A 23 13.76 15.61 -3.10
CA ALA A 23 14.24 14.29 -3.46
C ALA A 23 15.72 14.32 -3.89
N VAL A 24 16.09 15.28 -4.74
CA VAL A 24 17.48 15.49 -5.18
C VAL A 24 18.36 15.91 -4.01
N TYR A 25 17.88 16.82 -3.16
CA TYR A 25 18.63 17.25 -1.99
C TYR A 25 18.94 16.10 -1.04
N VAL A 26 17.95 15.28 -0.67
CA VAL A 26 18.14 14.11 0.21
C VAL A 26 19.17 13.15 -0.40
N LYS A 27 19.07 12.85 -1.70
CA LYS A 27 20.03 12.00 -2.41
C LYS A 27 21.44 12.58 -2.47
N SER A 28 21.59 13.91 -2.48
CA SER A 28 22.90 14.56 -2.43
C SER A 28 23.59 14.38 -1.08
N VAL A 29 22.81 14.29 0.01
CA VAL A 29 23.29 14.06 1.37
C VAL A 29 23.54 12.56 1.60
N ASP A 30 22.64 11.71 1.13
CA ASP A 30 22.73 10.26 1.26
C ASP A 30 22.39 9.54 -0.07
N PRO A 31 23.40 9.20 -0.88
CA PRO A 31 23.19 8.51 -2.14
C PRO A 31 22.98 7.00 -2.00
N LYS A 32 23.05 6.43 -0.77
CA LYS A 32 23.01 4.99 -0.55
C LYS A 32 21.62 4.46 -0.23
N HIS A 33 20.83 5.25 0.51
CA HIS A 33 19.50 4.81 0.95
C HIS A 33 18.42 5.13 -0.09
N LEU A 34 17.36 4.32 -0.07
CA LEU A 34 16.16 4.58 -0.86
C LEU A 34 15.38 5.76 -0.29
N VAL A 35 14.69 6.48 -1.16
CA VAL A 35 13.85 7.65 -0.86
C VAL A 35 12.48 7.41 -1.46
N GLU A 36 11.47 7.72 -0.66
CA GLU A 36 10.06 7.75 -1.03
C GLU A 36 9.43 9.06 -0.52
N ILE A 37 8.23 9.39 -1.00
CA ILE A 37 7.62 10.71 -0.78
C ILE A 37 6.74 10.72 0.48
N GLY A 38 6.03 9.64 0.75
CA GLY A 38 5.07 9.40 1.82
C GLY A 38 3.62 9.71 1.44
N LEU A 39 3.26 9.45 0.18
CA LEU A 39 1.93 9.78 -0.34
C LEU A 39 0.88 8.76 0.11
N GLU A 40 -0.33 9.27 0.34
CA GLU A 40 -1.52 8.43 0.47
C GLU A 40 -1.85 7.72 -0.85
N GLY A 41 -1.47 8.31 -1.98
CA GLY A 41 -1.61 7.73 -3.32
C GLY A 41 -2.66 8.37 -4.22
N PHE A 42 -3.26 9.51 -3.87
CA PHE A 42 -4.32 10.08 -4.70
C PHE A 42 -3.84 10.47 -6.11
N TYR A 43 -4.67 10.15 -7.10
CA TYR A 43 -4.46 10.55 -8.49
C TYR A 43 -4.88 12.00 -8.70
N GLY A 44 -4.07 12.72 -9.48
CA GLY A 44 -4.24 14.14 -9.75
C GLY A 44 -4.55 14.46 -11.22
N PRO A 45 -4.52 15.76 -11.58
CA PRO A 45 -4.89 16.27 -12.89
C PRO A 45 -4.09 15.69 -14.08
N SER A 46 -2.89 15.14 -13.86
CA SER A 46 -2.10 14.54 -14.95
C SER A 46 -2.68 13.20 -15.43
N THR A 47 -3.53 12.56 -14.62
CA THR A 47 -4.12 11.24 -14.88
C THR A 47 -5.63 11.24 -14.69
N PRO A 48 -6.39 12.06 -15.47
CA PRO A 48 -7.83 12.22 -15.28
C PRO A 48 -8.62 10.91 -15.47
N ASN A 49 -8.07 9.94 -16.20
CA ASN A 49 -8.66 8.61 -16.36
C ASN A 49 -8.48 7.68 -15.15
N ARG A 50 -7.60 8.01 -14.20
CA ARG A 50 -7.36 7.24 -12.97
C ARG A 50 -8.11 7.80 -11.75
N VAL A 51 -8.63 9.03 -11.81
CA VAL A 51 -9.34 9.66 -10.68
C VAL A 51 -10.57 8.89 -10.19
N GLN A 52 -11.13 8.00 -11.02
CA GLN A 52 -12.21 7.08 -10.63
C GLN A 52 -11.82 6.08 -9.54
N PHE A 53 -10.51 5.88 -9.30
CA PHE A 53 -10.00 5.04 -8.21
C PHE A 53 -9.87 5.83 -6.90
N ASN A 54 -9.86 7.17 -6.93
CA ASN A 54 -9.81 7.96 -5.70
C ASN A 54 -11.06 7.70 -4.85
N PRO A 55 -10.93 7.72 -3.51
CA PRO A 55 -12.05 7.39 -2.61
C PRO A 55 -13.20 8.40 -2.68
N ASN A 56 -12.90 9.66 -3.01
CA ASN A 56 -13.88 10.74 -3.07
C ASN A 56 -13.34 11.90 -3.94
N THR A 57 -14.16 12.94 -4.14
CA THR A 57 -13.78 14.11 -4.94
C THR A 57 -12.76 15.01 -4.25
N TYR A 58 -12.71 15.00 -2.91
CA TYR A 58 -11.74 15.79 -2.15
C TYR A 58 -10.30 15.30 -2.36
N ALA A 59 -10.10 13.99 -2.55
CA ALA A 59 -8.78 13.42 -2.88
C ALA A 59 -8.13 14.02 -4.14
N GLN A 60 -8.90 14.63 -5.06
CA GLN A 60 -8.36 15.33 -6.23
C GLN A 60 -7.97 16.79 -5.94
N GLN A 61 -8.32 17.30 -4.76
CA GLN A 61 -8.17 18.72 -4.40
C GLN A 61 -6.99 18.97 -3.45
N VAL A 62 -6.26 17.91 -3.07
CA VAL A 62 -5.19 17.99 -2.07
C VAL A 62 -3.80 18.13 -2.69
N GLY A 63 -3.71 18.48 -3.97
CA GLY A 63 -2.45 18.84 -4.64
C GLY A 63 -1.46 17.68 -4.87
N THR A 64 -1.88 16.44 -4.61
CA THR A 64 -1.08 15.23 -4.90
C THR A 64 -1.44 14.66 -6.27
N ASP A 65 -0.48 14.03 -6.93
CA ASP A 65 -0.65 13.32 -8.19
C ASP A 65 0.27 12.10 -8.24
N PHE A 66 -0.28 10.92 -7.91
CA PHE A 66 0.48 9.69 -7.71
C PHE A 66 1.53 9.41 -8.80
N ILE A 67 1.15 9.46 -10.09
CA ILE A 67 2.09 9.14 -11.18
C ILE A 67 3.10 10.27 -11.34
N ARG A 68 2.65 11.53 -11.41
CA ARG A 68 3.54 12.68 -11.64
C ARG A 68 4.57 12.82 -10.52
N ASN A 69 4.14 12.69 -9.26
CA ASN A 69 5.00 12.85 -8.10
C ASN A 69 6.09 11.77 -8.03
N HIS A 70 5.76 10.52 -8.35
CA HIS A 70 6.73 9.41 -8.29
C HIS A 70 7.62 9.28 -9.55
N LEU A 71 7.42 10.08 -10.59
CA LEU A 71 8.34 10.18 -11.73
C LEU A 71 9.58 11.06 -11.44
N VAL A 72 9.60 11.71 -10.27
CA VAL A 72 10.69 12.61 -9.86
C VAL A 72 12.01 11.87 -9.72
N LEU A 73 13.08 12.48 -10.24
CA LEU A 73 14.44 11.97 -10.06
C LEU A 73 14.81 11.92 -8.57
N GLY A 74 15.26 10.75 -8.12
CA GLY A 74 15.68 10.53 -6.73
C GLY A 74 14.63 9.83 -5.88
N VAL A 75 13.40 9.65 -6.36
CA VAL A 75 12.40 8.77 -5.75
C VAL A 75 12.63 7.34 -6.26
N ASP A 76 12.79 6.37 -5.36
CA ASP A 76 13.16 4.99 -5.74
C ASP A 76 12.01 3.98 -5.67
N PHE A 77 10.97 4.30 -4.91
CA PHE A 77 9.76 3.48 -4.84
C PHE A 77 8.54 4.34 -4.48
N ALA A 78 7.36 3.83 -4.82
CA ALA A 78 6.10 4.50 -4.55
C ALA A 78 5.48 4.05 -3.23
N SER A 79 4.77 4.96 -2.56
CA SER A 79 3.98 4.69 -1.35
C SER A 79 2.50 5.02 -1.56
N VAL A 80 1.66 4.25 -0.89
CA VAL A 80 0.19 4.32 -0.94
C VAL A 80 -0.37 3.93 0.42
N HIS A 81 -1.39 4.64 0.91
CA HIS A 81 -2.08 4.36 2.17
C HIS A 81 -3.48 3.77 1.88
N ILE A 82 -4.11 3.15 2.88
CA ILE A 82 -5.45 2.55 2.74
C ILE A 82 -6.26 2.74 4.02
N TYR A 83 -7.19 3.70 4.01
CA TYR A 83 -8.15 3.96 5.10
C TYR A 83 -9.57 4.06 4.59
N ALA A 84 -10.14 2.93 4.13
CA ALA A 84 -11.48 2.89 3.55
C ALA A 84 -12.55 3.43 4.53
N ASP A 85 -12.43 3.07 5.81
CA ASP A 85 -13.30 3.56 6.88
C ASP A 85 -13.30 5.10 6.99
N SER A 86 -12.15 5.74 6.88
CA SER A 86 -12.05 7.20 6.93
C SER A 86 -12.37 7.90 5.61
N TRP A 87 -12.13 7.25 4.47
CA TRP A 87 -12.20 7.90 3.16
C TRP A 87 -13.50 7.71 2.39
N ILE A 88 -14.15 6.56 2.54
CA ILE A 88 -15.37 6.21 1.78
C ILE A 88 -16.62 6.16 2.66
N SER A 89 -16.54 5.57 3.86
CA SER A 89 -17.67 5.48 4.79
C SER A 89 -17.19 5.01 6.17
N GLN A 90 -17.60 5.73 7.22
CA GLN A 90 -17.28 5.35 8.59
C GLN A 90 -18.05 4.10 9.06
N GLU A 91 -19.19 3.77 8.45
CA GLU A 91 -19.88 2.51 8.74
C GLU A 91 -19.15 1.34 8.08
N ILE A 92 -18.52 0.48 8.90
CA ILE A 92 -17.77 -0.67 8.44
C ILE A 92 -18.70 -1.68 7.77
N SER A 93 -18.44 -1.95 6.49
CA SER A 93 -19.21 -2.90 5.70
C SER A 93 -18.37 -3.55 4.61
N ASP A 94 -18.88 -4.64 4.03
CA ASP A 94 -18.23 -5.36 2.93
C ASP A 94 -17.99 -4.48 1.69
N ALA A 95 -18.68 -3.34 1.56
CA ALA A 95 -18.46 -2.36 0.50
C ALA A 95 -17.03 -1.77 0.51
N HIS A 96 -16.31 -1.85 1.63
CA HIS A 96 -14.92 -1.40 1.72
C HIS A 96 -13.97 -2.33 0.97
N LEU A 97 -14.26 -3.63 0.88
CA LEU A 97 -13.34 -4.60 0.29
C LEU A 97 -13.15 -4.40 -1.23
N PRO A 98 -14.21 -4.18 -2.05
CA PRO A 98 -14.04 -3.85 -3.46
C PRO A 98 -13.19 -2.59 -3.70
N PHE A 99 -13.35 -1.55 -2.87
CA PHE A 99 -12.54 -0.34 -2.96
C PHE A 99 -11.06 -0.65 -2.68
N ILE A 100 -10.76 -1.38 -1.60
CA ILE A 100 -9.38 -1.76 -1.26
C ILE A 100 -8.73 -2.54 -2.41
N ILE A 101 -9.45 -3.50 -3.01
CA ILE A 101 -8.94 -4.28 -4.13
C ILE A 101 -8.65 -3.38 -5.34
N SER A 102 -9.62 -2.56 -5.78
CA SER A 102 -9.47 -1.72 -6.96
C SER A 102 -8.37 -0.66 -6.76
N TRP A 103 -8.30 -0.08 -5.56
CA TRP A 103 -7.24 0.85 -5.15
C TRP A 103 -5.86 0.20 -5.28
N MET A 104 -5.67 -0.97 -4.67
CA MET A 104 -4.38 -1.67 -4.73
C MET A 104 -4.00 -2.09 -6.15
N GLU A 105 -4.94 -2.65 -6.91
CA GLU A 105 -4.68 -3.13 -8.27
C GLU A 105 -4.32 -1.98 -9.21
N ALA A 106 -4.99 -0.83 -9.12
CA ALA A 106 -4.68 0.36 -9.93
C ALA A 106 -3.25 0.87 -9.66
N HIS A 107 -2.87 1.00 -8.40
CA HIS A 107 -1.53 1.47 -8.02
C HIS A 107 -0.42 0.50 -8.42
N ILE A 108 -0.66 -0.81 -8.27
CA ILE A 108 0.28 -1.83 -8.73
C ILE A 108 0.43 -1.77 -10.25
N GLU A 109 -0.66 -1.63 -11.00
CA GLU A 109 -0.65 -1.51 -12.46
C GLU A 109 0.14 -0.27 -12.90
N ASP A 110 -0.12 0.88 -12.27
CA ASP A 110 0.52 2.15 -12.65
C ASP A 110 1.99 2.22 -12.25
N ALA A 111 2.34 1.68 -11.08
CA ALA A 111 3.74 1.55 -10.68
C ALA A 111 4.53 0.65 -11.65
N GLN A 112 3.90 -0.42 -12.14
CA GLN A 112 4.52 -1.30 -13.12
C GLN A 112 4.61 -0.66 -14.51
N LYS A 113 3.54 0.00 -14.96
CA LYS A 113 3.41 0.46 -16.34
C LYS A 113 4.11 1.80 -16.60
N TYR A 114 4.05 2.72 -15.65
CA TYR A 114 4.48 4.11 -15.84
C TYR A 114 5.71 4.46 -15.01
N LEU A 115 5.84 3.91 -13.81
CA LEU A 115 6.93 4.27 -12.89
C LEU A 115 8.13 3.32 -12.98
N ASN A 116 7.92 2.07 -13.40
CA ASN A 116 8.94 1.01 -13.43
C ASN A 116 9.66 0.85 -12.06
N MET A 117 8.89 0.96 -10.97
CA MET A 117 9.37 0.83 -9.59
C MET A 117 8.37 0.04 -8.75
N PRO A 118 8.77 -0.50 -7.59
CA PRO A 118 7.83 -1.12 -6.67
C PRO A 118 6.92 -0.07 -6.02
N VAL A 119 5.72 -0.50 -5.62
CA VAL A 119 4.81 0.26 -4.76
C VAL A 119 4.61 -0.47 -3.44
N LEU A 120 4.73 0.27 -2.34
CA LEU A 120 4.51 -0.20 -0.98
C LEU A 120 3.19 0.37 -0.45
N PHE A 121 2.36 -0.49 0.13
CA PHE A 121 1.17 -0.04 0.87
C PHE A 121 1.59 0.26 2.31
N SER A 122 2.14 1.45 2.53
CA SER A 122 2.89 1.85 3.73
C SER A 122 2.01 2.09 4.96
N GLU A 123 0.71 2.25 4.77
CA GLU A 123 -0.27 2.25 5.86
C GLU A 123 -1.56 1.58 5.41
N PHE A 124 -2.11 0.71 6.25
CA PHE A 124 -3.47 0.22 6.09
C PHE A 124 -4.04 -0.25 7.43
N GLY A 125 -5.34 -0.09 7.63
CA GLY A 125 -6.00 -0.53 8.85
C GLY A 125 -7.52 -0.39 8.81
N VAL A 126 -8.15 -0.75 9.92
CA VAL A 126 -9.55 -0.43 10.21
C VAL A 126 -9.72 -0.15 11.71
N SER A 127 -10.41 0.95 12.01
CA SER A 127 -10.64 1.42 13.37
C SER A 127 -11.63 0.51 14.11
N THR A 128 -11.29 0.16 15.36
CA THR A 128 -12.21 -0.53 16.29
C THR A 128 -13.33 0.37 16.80
N LYS A 129 -13.19 1.69 16.64
CA LYS A 129 -14.11 2.71 17.17
C LYS A 129 -15.24 3.03 16.20
N ASP A 130 -15.13 2.57 14.96
CA ASP A 130 -16.09 2.86 13.92
C ASP A 130 -17.32 1.92 14.01
N PRO A 131 -18.52 2.43 13.71
CA PRO A 131 -19.73 1.64 13.78
C PRO A 131 -19.71 0.51 12.74
N GLY A 132 -20.31 -0.63 13.10
CA GLY A 132 -20.25 -1.87 12.31
C GLY A 132 -18.95 -2.67 12.46
N TYR A 133 -17.93 -2.15 13.17
CA TYR A 133 -16.68 -2.86 13.37
C TYR A 133 -16.87 -4.22 14.06
N ASN A 134 -16.15 -5.22 13.56
CA ASN A 134 -15.89 -6.46 14.27
C ASN A 134 -14.51 -7.01 13.87
N SER A 135 -13.93 -7.86 14.72
CA SER A 135 -12.60 -8.43 14.50
C SER A 135 -12.50 -9.30 13.24
N THR A 136 -13.60 -9.96 12.84
CA THR A 136 -13.62 -10.77 11.60
C THR A 136 -13.46 -9.90 10.36
N PHE A 137 -14.01 -8.68 10.37
CA PHE A 137 -13.81 -7.72 9.28
C PHE A 137 -12.34 -7.30 9.18
N ARG A 138 -11.68 -6.98 10.30
CA ARG A 138 -10.23 -6.70 10.32
C ARG A 138 -9.42 -7.84 9.70
N ASP A 139 -9.69 -9.08 10.11
CA ASP A 139 -9.03 -10.26 9.55
C ASP A 139 -9.27 -10.40 8.03
N THR A 140 -10.49 -10.09 7.57
CA THR A 140 -10.88 -10.13 6.16
C THR A 140 -10.18 -9.05 5.35
N LEU A 141 -10.06 -7.83 5.89
CA LEU A 141 -9.31 -6.73 5.30
C LEU A 141 -7.83 -7.10 5.15
N PHE A 142 -7.19 -7.59 6.22
CA PHE A 142 -5.78 -8.00 6.20
C PHE A 142 -5.54 -9.13 5.19
N LYS A 143 -6.40 -10.15 5.17
CA LYS A 143 -6.35 -11.21 4.16
C LYS A 143 -6.49 -10.66 2.74
N THR A 144 -7.34 -9.65 2.53
CA THR A 144 -7.55 -9.04 1.23
C THR A 144 -6.28 -8.32 0.75
N VAL A 145 -5.71 -7.45 1.57
CA VAL A 145 -4.44 -6.74 1.27
C VAL A 145 -3.33 -7.73 0.97
N TYR A 146 -3.11 -8.71 1.85
CA TYR A 146 -2.06 -9.71 1.69
C TYR A 146 -2.26 -10.63 0.48
N ARG A 147 -3.50 -10.97 0.15
CA ARG A 147 -3.82 -11.76 -1.05
C ARG A 147 -3.53 -10.97 -2.32
N THR A 148 -3.92 -9.70 -2.38
CA THR A 148 -3.66 -8.83 -3.54
C THR A 148 -2.15 -8.68 -3.77
N LEU A 149 -1.37 -8.45 -2.70
CA LEU A 149 0.09 -8.40 -2.78
C LEU A 149 0.72 -9.71 -3.23
N LEU A 150 0.32 -10.85 -2.64
CA LEU A 150 0.83 -12.15 -3.06
C LEU A 150 0.49 -12.47 -4.51
N ASN A 151 -0.69 -12.06 -5.00
CA ASN A 151 -1.06 -12.21 -6.41
C ASN A 151 -0.16 -11.40 -7.33
N SER A 152 0.20 -10.17 -6.94
CA SER A 152 1.18 -9.35 -7.65
C SER A 152 2.57 -10.00 -7.65
N THR A 153 3.05 -10.43 -6.47
CA THR A 153 4.35 -11.11 -6.29
C THR A 153 4.45 -12.35 -7.17
N LYS A 154 3.42 -13.22 -7.19
CA LYS A 154 3.38 -14.45 -8.01
C LYS A 154 3.53 -14.20 -9.51
N LYS A 155 3.10 -13.03 -9.98
CA LYS A 155 3.17 -12.62 -11.39
C LYS A 155 4.41 -11.77 -11.69
N GLY A 156 5.25 -11.48 -10.68
CA GLY A 156 6.39 -10.58 -10.81
C GLY A 156 5.99 -9.11 -10.99
N GLY A 157 4.83 -8.70 -10.47
CA GLY A 157 4.36 -7.32 -10.56
C GLY A 157 4.99 -6.39 -9.51
N SER A 158 4.67 -5.09 -9.60
CA SER A 158 5.26 -4.03 -8.76
C SER A 158 4.77 -3.98 -7.31
N GLY A 159 3.92 -4.90 -6.85
CA GLY A 159 3.46 -4.92 -5.46
C GLY A 159 4.59 -5.32 -4.51
N GLY A 160 5.28 -4.34 -3.92
CA GLY A 160 6.52 -4.53 -3.17
C GLY A 160 6.35 -4.94 -1.71
N GLY A 161 5.17 -4.72 -1.14
CA GLY A 161 4.86 -5.09 0.25
C GLY A 161 3.79 -4.21 0.88
N SER A 162 3.57 -4.39 2.18
CA SER A 162 2.68 -3.55 2.98
C SER A 162 3.16 -3.44 4.43
N LEU A 163 2.75 -2.36 5.09
CA LEU A 163 2.96 -2.10 6.50
C LEU A 163 1.60 -1.77 7.11
N LEU A 164 1.21 -2.51 8.14
CA LEU A 164 -0.06 -2.29 8.84
C LEU A 164 0.07 -1.07 9.76
N TRP A 165 -1.01 -0.29 9.86
CA TRP A 165 -1.16 0.76 10.86
C TRP A 165 -2.11 0.27 11.98
N GLN A 166 -1.67 0.14 13.23
CA GLN A 166 -0.28 0.20 13.71
C GLN A 166 -0.06 -0.82 14.83
N LEU A 167 1.18 -1.29 15.00
CA LEU A 167 1.51 -2.23 16.08
C LEU A 167 1.73 -1.51 17.39
N PHE A 168 1.13 -2.02 18.46
CA PHE A 168 1.39 -1.59 19.83
C PHE A 168 1.84 -2.76 20.71
N PRO A 169 2.69 -2.51 21.72
CA PRO A 169 2.96 -3.47 22.78
C PRO A 169 1.77 -3.58 23.75
N ASP A 170 1.82 -4.56 24.66
CA ASP A 170 0.86 -4.64 25.75
C ASP A 170 0.99 -3.43 26.71
N GLY A 171 -0.14 -2.98 27.26
CA GLY A 171 -0.18 -1.92 28.28
C GLY A 171 -0.18 -0.48 27.75
N THR A 172 -0.31 -0.28 26.44
CA THR A 172 -0.34 1.05 25.79
C THR A 172 -1.71 1.45 25.28
N ASP A 173 -2.79 0.95 25.90
CA ASP A 173 -4.18 1.22 25.48
C ASP A 173 -4.53 2.72 25.46
N TYR A 174 -3.84 3.54 26.27
CA TYR A 174 -4.03 4.98 26.30
C TYR A 174 -3.58 5.72 25.02
N MET A 175 -2.83 5.04 24.15
CA MET A 175 -2.39 5.57 22.85
C MET A 175 -3.22 5.02 21.68
N ASP A 176 -4.21 4.16 21.95
CA ASP A 176 -5.00 3.52 20.90
C ASP A 176 -5.87 4.54 20.17
N ASP A 177 -5.52 4.81 18.92
CA ASP A 177 -6.27 5.67 18.00
C ASP A 177 -7.52 4.97 17.43
N GLY A 178 -7.65 3.66 17.63
CA GLY A 178 -8.68 2.77 17.09
C GLY A 178 -8.07 1.71 16.17
N TYR A 179 -6.89 1.97 15.60
CA TYR A 179 -6.21 1.09 14.66
C TYR A 179 -5.19 0.18 15.33
N ALA A 180 -4.90 0.39 16.62
CA ALA A 180 -3.88 -0.36 17.33
C ALA A 180 -4.11 -1.89 17.23
N LEU A 181 -3.01 -2.58 16.91
CA LEU A 181 -2.94 -4.04 16.92
C LEU A 181 -1.90 -4.47 17.94
N VAL A 182 -2.38 -5.04 19.05
CA VAL A 182 -1.53 -5.71 20.04
C VAL A 182 -1.55 -7.21 19.77
N LEU A 183 -0.44 -7.76 19.28
CA LEU A 183 -0.36 -9.12 18.74
C LEU A 183 -0.78 -10.21 19.74
N SER A 184 -0.39 -10.07 21.01
CA SER A 184 -0.74 -11.00 22.10
C SER A 184 -2.25 -11.08 22.36
N ARG A 185 -3.01 -10.02 22.02
CA ARG A 185 -4.46 -9.90 22.21
C ARG A 185 -5.25 -10.13 20.92
N SER A 186 -4.57 -10.30 19.78
CA SER A 186 -5.18 -10.47 18.46
C SER A 186 -4.62 -11.72 17.75
N PRO A 187 -4.82 -12.93 18.31
CA PRO A 187 -4.17 -14.15 17.82
C PRO A 187 -4.57 -14.49 16.36
N SER A 188 -5.80 -14.20 15.96
CA SER A 188 -6.25 -14.44 14.57
C SER A 188 -5.51 -13.56 13.57
N THR A 189 -5.47 -12.24 13.80
CA THR A 189 -4.73 -11.28 12.97
C THR A 189 -3.23 -11.56 13.02
N SER A 190 -2.67 -11.90 14.19
CA SER A 190 -1.26 -12.28 14.33
C SER A 190 -0.90 -13.50 13.48
N ASN A 191 -1.77 -14.50 13.41
CA ASN A 191 -1.56 -15.68 12.56
C ASN A 191 -1.61 -15.31 11.06
N ILE A 192 -2.52 -14.41 10.67
CA ILE A 192 -2.62 -13.91 9.29
C ILE A 192 -1.33 -13.19 8.87
N ILE A 193 -0.79 -12.33 9.74
CA ILE A 193 0.49 -11.62 9.52
C ILE A 193 1.63 -12.63 9.36
N SER A 194 1.79 -13.55 10.32
CA SER A 194 2.85 -14.56 10.30
C SER A 194 2.81 -15.44 9.04
N LEU A 195 1.61 -15.87 8.63
CA LEU A 195 1.41 -16.67 7.42
C LEU A 195 1.75 -15.88 6.16
N HIS A 196 1.36 -14.60 6.08
CA HIS A 196 1.73 -13.75 4.95
C HIS A 196 3.25 -13.56 4.86
N SER A 197 3.91 -13.22 5.97
CA SER A 197 5.37 -13.06 6.03
C SER A 197 6.10 -14.34 5.60
N THR A 198 5.63 -15.50 6.06
CA THR A 198 6.20 -16.81 5.68
C THR A 198 6.07 -17.06 4.17
N ARG A 199 4.90 -16.76 3.59
CA ARG A 199 4.67 -16.93 2.14
C ARG A 199 5.57 -16.02 1.31
N VAL A 200 5.71 -14.74 1.69
CA VAL A 200 6.60 -13.80 1.00
C VAL A 200 8.06 -14.26 1.11
N ALA A 201 8.50 -14.71 2.29
CA ALA A 201 9.85 -15.24 2.47
C ALA A 201 10.15 -16.45 1.57
N ILE A 202 9.19 -17.38 1.44
CA ILE A 202 9.30 -18.52 0.51
C ILE A 202 9.43 -18.03 -0.93
N PHE A 203 8.56 -17.10 -1.37
CA PHE A 203 8.65 -16.54 -2.72
C PHE A 203 10.01 -15.89 -2.99
N ASN A 204 10.48 -15.05 -2.08
CA ASN A 204 11.77 -14.36 -2.21
C ASN A 204 12.95 -15.34 -2.25
N SER A 205 12.86 -16.49 -1.55
CA SER A 205 13.89 -17.53 -1.59
C SER A 205 13.98 -18.27 -2.93
N LEU A 206 12.89 -18.29 -3.71
CA LEU A 206 12.80 -18.99 -4.99
C LEU A 206 13.15 -18.09 -6.18
N CYS A 207 13.29 -16.78 -5.96
CA CYS A 207 13.55 -15.81 -7.01
C CYS A 207 15.04 -15.50 -7.10
N THR A 208 15.64 -15.64 -8.28
CA THR A 208 16.98 -15.08 -8.54
C THR A 208 16.86 -13.58 -8.73
N TRP A 209 17.59 -12.80 -7.94
CA TRP A 209 17.68 -11.35 -8.06
C TRP A 209 18.30 -10.96 -9.42
N ASN A 210 17.46 -10.72 -10.43
CA ASN A 210 17.88 -9.93 -11.58
C ASN A 210 17.44 -8.49 -11.33
N CYS A 211 18.40 -7.55 -11.42
CA CYS A 211 18.29 -6.16 -10.99
C CYS A 211 17.22 -5.30 -11.69
N HIS A 212 16.29 -5.87 -12.46
CA HIS A 212 15.21 -5.16 -13.13
C HIS A 212 13.90 -5.86 -12.75
N TRP A 213 13.40 -5.52 -11.56
CA TRP A 213 12.12 -5.88 -10.94
C TRP A 213 11.28 -6.93 -11.68
N GLY A 214 11.45 -8.20 -11.31
CA GLY A 214 10.59 -9.30 -11.73
C GLY A 214 11.18 -10.67 -11.45
N CYS A 215 10.41 -11.53 -10.76
CA CYS A 215 10.75 -12.94 -10.60
C CYS A 215 10.42 -13.70 -11.89
N LYS A 216 11.44 -14.06 -12.68
CA LYS A 216 11.26 -15.07 -13.74
C LYS A 216 11.29 -16.45 -13.07
N LYS A 217 10.13 -17.13 -13.03
CA LYS A 217 10.04 -18.54 -12.60
C LYS A 217 11.11 -19.37 -13.31
N GLN A 218 12.03 -19.98 -12.57
CA GLN A 218 12.85 -21.07 -13.11
C GLN A 218 12.03 -22.37 -13.10
N HIS A 219 11.41 -22.70 -14.25
CA HIS A 219 10.87 -24.00 -14.68
C HIS A 219 9.78 -24.73 -13.81
N PRO A 220 8.98 -25.63 -14.43
CA PRO A 220 7.66 -26.02 -13.92
C PRO A 220 7.70 -27.21 -12.96
N LEU A 221 7.26 -26.98 -11.72
CA LEU A 221 6.77 -28.00 -10.79
C LEU A 221 5.32 -27.67 -10.41
N GLU A 222 4.49 -27.43 -11.42
CA GLU A 222 3.02 -27.51 -11.28
C GLU A 222 2.61 -28.98 -11.39
N ALA A 223 2.75 -29.73 -10.29
CA ALA A 223 2.18 -31.08 -10.18
C ALA A 223 1.81 -31.51 -8.75
N PHE A 224 1.86 -30.65 -7.73
CA PHE A 224 1.67 -31.12 -6.34
C PHE A 224 0.83 -30.26 -5.39
N LEU A 225 0.03 -29.30 -5.87
CA LEU A 225 -0.86 -28.53 -4.97
C LEU A 225 -2.28 -28.33 -5.50
N SER A 226 -2.79 -29.26 -6.32
CA SER A 226 -4.21 -29.31 -6.68
C SER A 226 -4.90 -30.51 -6.04
N THR A 227 -4.98 -30.52 -4.72
CA THR A 227 -6.01 -31.26 -3.97
C THR A 227 -6.24 -30.53 -2.65
N ASP A 228 -7.52 -30.42 -2.27
CA ASP A 228 -8.08 -29.93 -1.01
C ASP A 228 -8.29 -28.38 -0.98
N ASP A 229 -9.49 -27.81 -0.97
CA ASP A 229 -10.83 -28.32 -0.63
C ASP A 229 -11.95 -27.48 -1.27
N ALA A 230 -13.12 -28.11 -1.33
CA ALA A 230 -14.44 -27.53 -1.57
C ALA A 230 -14.92 -26.60 -0.45
#